data_AF-A0A838J8E1-F1
#
_entry.id   AF-A0A838J8E1-F1
#
_cell.length_a   1.000
_cell.length_b   1.000
_cell.length_c   1.000
_cell.angle_alpha   90.00
_cell.angle_beta   90.00
_cell.angle_gamma   90.00
#
_symmetry.space_group_name_H-M   'P 1'
#
loop_
_entity.id
_entity.type
_entity.pdbx_description
1 polymer ?
#
loop_
_entity_poly.entity_id
_entity_poly.type
_entity_poly.pdbx_seq_one_letter_code
_entity_poly.pdbx_strand_id
1 'polypeptide(L)'
;MLAELKATLRSSPAVQADETGWREDGQNGYIWSVSTPTLRYYEYHHSRAGEVVKQLIGEAFQGVLGSDLYGGYTIHQGLHQRCWVHFLRAAFCIDSQISERNQEL
;
A
#
# COMPACT_ATOMS: atom_id res chain seq x y z
N MET A 1 11.52 7.39 -20.36
CA MET A 1 10.12 7.61 -19.94
C MET A 1 9.74 6.84 -18.66
N LEU A 2 9.52 5.51 -18.68
CA LEU A 2 9.08 4.77 -17.48
C LEU A 2 10.12 4.73 -16.34
N ALA A 3 11.38 4.46 -16.69
CA ALA A 3 12.48 4.42 -15.74
C ALA A 3 12.71 5.77 -15.05
N GLU A 4 12.51 6.88 -15.77
CA GLU A 4 12.64 8.24 -15.24
C GLU A 4 11.52 8.57 -14.24
N LEU A 5 10.29 8.13 -14.52
CA LEU A 5 9.17 8.27 -13.58
C LEU A 5 9.45 7.50 -12.29
N LYS A 6 9.90 6.25 -12.39
CA LYS A 6 10.31 5.46 -11.21
C LYS A 6 11.48 6.11 -10.48
N ALA A 7 12.50 6.61 -11.18
CA ALA A 7 13.62 7.31 -10.54
C ALA A 7 13.15 8.56 -9.76
N THR A 8 12.30 9.37 -10.38
CA THR A 8 11.70 10.57 -9.75
C THR A 8 10.90 10.19 -8.51
N LEU A 9 10.05 9.16 -8.62
CA LEU A 9 9.27 8.63 -7.50
C LEU A 9 10.16 8.20 -6.33
N ARG A 10 11.23 7.45 -6.63
CA ARG A 10 12.15 6.89 -5.64
C ARG A 10 13.04 7.93 -4.98
N SER A 11 13.22 9.09 -5.61
CA SER A 11 13.88 10.25 -5.00
C SER A 11 12.99 11.07 -4.07
N SER A 12 11.68 10.78 -4.02
CA SER A 12 10.75 11.50 -3.16
C SER A 12 11.03 11.20 -1.68
N PRO A 13 10.99 12.21 -0.79
CA PRO A 13 11.17 11.98 0.65
C PRO A 13 10.05 11.13 1.27
N ALA A 14 8.89 11.07 0.61
CA ALA A 14 7.78 10.20 0.99
C ALA A 14 6.97 9.76 -0.22
N VAL A 15 6.40 8.56 -0.15
CA VAL A 15 5.48 8.00 -1.15
C VAL A 15 4.25 7.42 -0.46
N GLN A 16 3.10 7.44 -1.11
CA GLN A 16 1.89 6.74 -0.68
C GLN A 16 1.62 5.60 -1.66
N ALA A 17 1.61 4.37 -1.17
CA ALA A 17 1.35 3.18 -1.96
C ALA A 17 0.03 2.53 -1.55
N ASP A 18 -0.71 2.03 -2.54
CA ASP A 18 -1.95 1.28 -2.36
C ASP A 18 -2.13 0.31 -3.54
N GLU A 19 -3.00 -0.69 -3.37
CA GLU A 19 -3.33 -1.64 -4.42
C GLU A 19 -4.79 -2.05 -4.39
N THR A 20 -5.37 -2.19 -5.57
CA THR A 20 -6.75 -2.65 -5.72
C THR A 20 -6.83 -3.82 -6.68
N GLY A 21 -7.77 -4.73 -6.43
CA GLY A 21 -8.00 -5.87 -7.31
C GLY A 21 -8.51 -5.42 -8.68
N TRP A 22 -7.99 -6.05 -9.73
CA TRP A 22 -8.37 -5.83 -11.11
C TRP A 22 -8.46 -7.17 -11.83
N ARG A 23 -9.61 -7.48 -12.43
CA ARG A 23 -9.80 -8.76 -13.14
C ARG A 23 -9.86 -8.52 -14.64
N GLU A 24 -9.15 -9.36 -15.38
CA GLU A 24 -9.11 -9.34 -16.84
C GLU A 24 -9.40 -10.76 -17.34
N ASP A 25 -10.49 -10.92 -18.10
CA ASP A 25 -10.90 -12.20 -18.68
C ASP A 25 -10.94 -13.37 -17.67
N GLY A 26 -11.44 -13.08 -16.47
CA GLY A 26 -11.56 -14.05 -15.38
C GLY A 26 -10.25 -14.33 -14.62
N GLN A 27 -9.14 -13.71 -15.02
CA GLN A 27 -7.86 -13.80 -14.32
C GLN A 27 -7.75 -12.70 -13.26
N ASN A 28 -7.25 -13.05 -12.08
CA ASN A 28 -6.99 -12.08 -11.03
C ASN A 28 -5.72 -11.28 -11.34
N GLY A 29 -5.78 -9.99 -11.05
CA GLY A 29 -4.66 -9.07 -11.08
C GLY A 29 -4.89 -7.90 -10.12
N TYR A 30 -3.95 -6.97 -10.11
CA TYR A 30 -3.92 -5.85 -9.19
C TYR A 30 -3.39 -4.62 -9.89
N ILE A 31 -4.04 -3.49 -9.68
CA ILE A 31 -3.46 -2.18 -10.00
C ILE A 31 -2.78 -1.67 -8.75
N TRP A 32 -1.47 -1.51 -8.84
CA TRP A 32 -0.65 -0.87 -7.83
C TRP A 32 -0.55 0.61 -8.14
N SER A 33 -0.76 1.43 -7.12
CA SER A 33 -0.65 2.88 -7.17
C SER A 33 0.49 3.31 -6.25
N VAL A 34 1.37 4.19 -6.75
CA VAL A 34 2.33 4.89 -5.90
C VAL A 34 2.31 6.37 -6.23
N SER A 35 2.11 7.20 -5.21
CA SER A 35 1.87 8.63 -5.35
C SER A 35 2.84 9.45 -4.50
N THR A 36 3.27 10.57 -5.06
CA THR A 36 3.94 11.67 -4.38
C THR A 36 3.06 12.93 -4.53
N PRO A 37 3.43 14.09 -3.96
CA PRO A 37 2.64 15.32 -4.17
C PRO A 37 2.46 15.69 -5.65
N THR A 38 3.46 15.40 -6.50
CA THR A 38 3.50 15.84 -7.91
C THR A 38 3.34 14.70 -8.91
N LEU A 39 3.67 13.46 -8.54
CA LEU A 39 3.65 12.29 -9.44
C LEU A 39 2.69 11.21 -8.96
N ARG A 40 1.90 10.64 -9.87
CA ARG A 40 1.06 9.46 -9.63
C ARG A 40 1.47 8.38 -10.62
N TYR A 41 1.82 7.22 -10.10
CA TYR A 41 2.29 6.09 -10.88
C TYR A 41 1.33 4.91 -10.68
N TYR A 42 0.94 4.27 -11.78
CA TYR A 42 0.08 3.09 -11.76
C TYR A 42 0.72 1.97 -12.57
N GLU A 43 0.68 0.75 -12.03
CA GLU A 43 1.22 -0.43 -12.71
C GLU A 43 0.31 -1.63 -12.43
N TYR A 44 -0.01 -2.37 -13.49
CA TYR A 44 -0.72 -3.64 -13.37
C TYR A 44 0.25 -4.77 -13.03
N HIS A 45 -0.15 -5.64 -12.11
CA HIS A 45 0.60 -6.82 -11.75
C HIS A 45 -0.32 -8.00 -11.42
N HIS A 46 0.02 -9.21 -11.85
CA HIS A 46 -0.75 -10.42 -11.53
C HIS A 46 -0.64 -10.85 -10.06
N SER A 47 0.39 -10.37 -9.36
CA SER A 47 0.62 -10.68 -7.95
C SER A 47 0.34 -9.48 -7.06
N ARG A 48 -0.24 -9.76 -5.88
CA ARG A 48 -0.34 -8.84 -4.75
C ARG A 48 0.83 -8.97 -3.76
N ALA A 49 1.84 -9.77 -4.07
CA ALA A 49 2.93 -10.06 -3.15
C ALA A 49 3.75 -8.81 -2.80
N GLY A 50 4.35 -8.82 -1.61
CA GLY A 50 5.21 -7.72 -1.15
C GLY A 50 6.38 -7.42 -2.09
N GLU A 51 6.89 -8.39 -2.86
CA GLU A 51 7.99 -8.11 -3.79
C GLU A 51 7.64 -7.09 -4.87
N VAL A 52 6.35 -6.92 -5.19
CA VAL A 52 5.93 -5.83 -6.08
C VAL A 52 6.22 -4.46 -5.46
N VAL A 53 6.08 -4.31 -4.13
CA VAL A 53 6.43 -3.08 -3.42
C VAL A 53 7.90 -2.72 -3.66
N LYS A 54 8.82 -3.67 -3.49
CA LYS A 54 10.26 -3.43 -3.74
C LYS A 54 10.54 -3.07 -5.19
N GLN A 55 9.84 -3.70 -6.14
CA GLN A 55 9.97 -3.38 -7.56
C GLN A 55 9.46 -1.97 -7.89
N LEU A 56 8.43 -1.49 -7.19
CA LEU A 56 7.87 -0.15 -7.37
C LEU A 56 8.80 0.92 -6.77
N ILE A 57 9.04 0.86 -5.46
CA ILE A 57 9.74 1.93 -4.71
C ILE A 57 11.26 1.72 -4.60
N GLY A 58 11.76 0.57 -5.04
CA GLY A 58 13.18 0.21 -4.93
C GLY A 58 13.52 -0.42 -3.58
N GLU A 59 14.43 -1.40 -3.60
CA GLU A 59 14.83 -2.15 -2.40
C GLU A 59 15.47 -1.28 -1.32
N ALA A 60 16.18 -0.22 -1.73
CA ALA A 60 16.89 0.70 -0.85
C ALA A 60 16.18 2.06 -0.72
N PHE A 61 14.85 2.10 -0.79
CA PHE A 61 14.10 3.35 -0.66
C PHE A 61 14.37 4.01 0.70
N GLN A 62 14.93 5.22 0.68
CA GLN A 62 15.33 5.97 1.88
C GLN A 62 14.24 6.91 2.41
N GLY A 63 13.17 7.11 1.64
CA GLY A 63 12.03 7.93 2.06
C GLY A 63 11.07 7.17 2.97
N VAL A 64 9.98 7.85 3.34
CA VAL A 64 8.89 7.27 4.12
C VAL A 64 7.87 6.62 3.20
N LEU A 65 7.68 5.31 3.34
CA LEU A 65 6.56 4.61 2.72
C LEU A 65 5.29 4.87 3.54
N GLY A 66 4.25 5.41 2.92
CA GLY A 66 2.90 5.41 3.45
C GLY A 66 2.09 4.29 2.81
N SER A 67 1.42 3.46 3.61
CA SER A 67 0.50 2.44 3.09
C SER A 67 -0.63 2.16 4.08
N ASP A 68 -1.60 1.35 3.67
CA ASP A 68 -2.57 0.76 4.59
C ASP A 68 -1.94 -0.30 5.52
N LEU A 69 -2.77 -1.11 6.18
CA LEU A 69 -2.34 -2.19 7.07
C LEU A 69 -2.11 -3.53 6.34
N TYR A 70 -2.07 -3.55 5.01
CA TYR A 70 -1.84 -4.78 4.26
C TYR A 70 -0.46 -5.37 4.55
N GLY A 71 -0.42 -6.68 4.78
CA GLY A 71 0.78 -7.43 5.15
C GLY A 71 1.85 -7.46 4.05
N GLY A 72 1.47 -7.25 2.78
CA GLY A 72 2.42 -7.17 1.67
C GLY A 72 3.45 -6.06 1.84
N TYR A 73 3.09 -4.95 2.50
CA TYR A 73 4.00 -3.83 2.76
C TYR A 73 5.01 -4.10 3.87
N THR A 74 4.82 -5.12 4.71
CA THR A 74 5.76 -5.45 5.80
C THR A 74 7.14 -5.89 5.29
N ILE A 75 7.24 -6.21 4.00
CA ILE A 75 8.52 -6.50 3.36
C ILE A 75 9.45 -5.28 3.30
N HIS A 76 8.89 -4.05 3.37
CA HIS A 76 9.66 -2.82 3.46
C HIS A 76 10.12 -2.63 4.90
N GLN A 77 11.44 -2.62 5.10
CA GLN A 77 12.06 -2.50 6.43
C GLN A 77 12.54 -1.07 6.74
N GLY A 78 12.35 -0.12 5.81
CA GLY A 78 12.69 1.29 6.00
C GLY A 78 11.61 2.05 6.79
N LEU A 79 11.65 3.38 6.72
CA LEU A 79 10.63 4.20 7.37
C LEU A 79 9.25 3.93 6.77
N HIS A 80 8.30 3.58 7.64
CA HIS A 80 6.96 3.15 7.24
C HIS A 80 5.89 3.82 8.11
N GLN A 81 5.10 4.70 7.50
CA GLN A 81 3.90 5.32 8.07
C GLN A 81 2.68 4.47 7.68
N ARG A 82 1.94 3.96 8.68
CA ARG A 82 0.63 3.35 8.42
C ARG A 82 -0.45 4.42 8.31
N CYS A 83 -1.34 4.25 7.35
CA CYS A 83 -2.41 5.20 7.06
C CYS A 83 -3.35 5.35 8.27
N TRP A 84 -3.48 6.58 8.78
CA TRP A 84 -4.33 6.87 9.95
C TRP A 84 -5.80 6.55 9.71
N VAL A 85 -6.31 6.74 8.50
CA VAL A 85 -7.70 6.41 8.18
C VAL A 85 -7.94 4.90 8.32
N HIS A 86 -7.00 4.08 7.86
CA HIS A 86 -7.09 2.62 8.03
C HIS A 86 -6.94 2.20 9.49
N PHE A 87 -6.08 2.88 10.25
CA PHE A 87 -5.95 2.65 11.68
C PHE A 87 -7.25 2.95 12.44
N LEU A 88 -7.87 4.11 12.18
CA LEU A 88 -9.13 4.50 12.82
C LEU A 88 -10.27 3.53 12.46
N ARG A 89 -10.38 3.13 11.18
CA ARG A 89 -11.38 2.13 10.75
C ARG A 89 -11.20 0.79 11.47
N ALA A 90 -9.94 0.34 11.63
CA ALA A 90 -9.65 -0.90 12.36
C ALA A 90 -10.06 -0.77 13.83
N ALA A 91 -9.74 0.35 14.49
CA ALA A 91 -10.12 0.61 15.87
C ALA A 91 -11.65 0.61 16.06
N PHE A 92 -12.39 1.31 15.20
CA PHE A 92 -13.86 1.32 15.27
C PHE A 92 -14.49 -0.04 15.00
N CYS A 93 -13.92 -0.81 14.08
CA CYS A 93 -14.38 -2.17 13.80
C CYS A 93 -14.21 -3.08 15.02
N ILE A 94 -13.08 -2.97 15.72
CA ILE A 94 -12.83 -3.73 16.96
C ILE A 94 -13.81 -3.31 18.06
N ASP A 95 -14.05 -2.01 18.24
CA ASP A 95 -14.99 -1.48 19.24
C ASP A 95 -16.42 -2.01 19.03
N SER A 96 -16.86 -2.09 17.76
CA SER A 96 -18.16 -2.65 17.40
C SER A 96 -18.24 -4.14 17.75
N GLN A 97 -17.21 -4.94 17.41
CA GLN A 97 -17.17 -6.37 17.73
C GLN A 97 -17.15 -6.65 19.24
N ILE A 98 -16.44 -5.82 20.01
CA ILE A 98 -16.41 -5.92 21.48
C ILE A 98 -17.80 -5.62 22.04
N SER A 99 -18.45 -4.57 21.54
CA SER A 99 -19.77 -4.16 21.97
C SER A 99 -20.83 -5.23 21.69
N GLU A 100 -20.82 -5.84 20.51
CA GLU A 100 -21.69 -6.95 20.14
C GLU A 100 -21.48 -8.16 21.06
N ARG A 101 -20.22 -8.58 21.26
CA ARG A 101 -19.91 -9.72 22.15
C ARG A 101 -20.33 -9.50 23.60
N ASN A 102 -20.28 -8.26 24.09
CA ASN A 102 -20.71 -7.95 25.46
C ASN A 102 -22.25 -7.96 25.64
N GLN A 103 -23.03 -7.86 24.56
CA GLN A 103 -24.49 -7.99 24.60
C GLN A 103 -24.97 -9.44 24.59
N GLU A 104 -24.11 -10.37 24.16
CA GLU A 104 -24.39 -11.82 24.13
C GLU A 104 -24.06 -12.52 25.47
N LEU A 105 -23.49 -11.80 26.44
CA LEU A 105 -23.14 -12.26 27.79
C LEU A 105 -24.16 -11.80 28.83
#